data_AF-A0A353LRB1-F1
#
_entry.id   AF-A0A353LRB1-F1
#
_cell.length_a   1.000
_cell.length_b   1.000
_cell.length_c   1.000
_cell.angle_alpha   90.00
_cell.angle_beta   90.00
_cell.angle_gamma   90.00
#
_symmetry.space_group_name_H-M   'P 1'
#
loop_
_entity.id
_entity.type
_entity.pdbx_description
1 polymer ?
#
loop_
_entity_poly.entity_id
_entity_poly.type
_entity_poly.pdbx_seq_one_letter_code
_entity_poly.pdbx_strand_id
1 'polypeptide(L)'
;MSLKGPAAAYRDLLETGEVRPDPEQALAVEKLQALDAALAGYRPAPPPKRGLRALFGNGGKQAQPAPKGIYIHGEVGRGKSMLMDLFFEHA
;
A
#
# COMPACT_ATOMS: atom_id res chain seq x y z
N MET A 1 -4.10 13.16 -16.94
CA MET A 1 -3.14 12.34 -16.17
C MET A 1 -3.92 11.18 -15.61
N SER A 2 -3.76 9.98 -16.16
CA SER A 2 -4.32 8.77 -15.55
C SER A 2 -3.66 8.64 -14.18
N LEU A 3 -4.45 8.81 -13.12
CA LEU A 3 -4.02 8.49 -11.76
C LEU A 3 -3.71 6.99 -11.80
N LYS A 4 -2.51 6.58 -11.39
CA LYS A 4 -2.18 5.15 -11.22
C LYS A 4 -2.43 4.77 -9.77
N GLY A 5 -2.65 3.49 -9.51
CA GLY A 5 -2.89 2.97 -8.16
C GLY A 5 -4.32 2.46 -7.94
N PRO A 6 -4.57 1.87 -6.76
CA PRO A 6 -5.86 1.27 -6.39
C PRO A 6 -7.04 2.24 -6.48
N ALA A 7 -6.85 3.54 -6.22
CA ALA A 7 -7.94 4.51 -6.27
C ALA A 7 -8.42 4.81 -7.70
N ALA A 8 -7.54 4.65 -8.68
CA ALA A 8 -7.93 4.78 -10.07
C ALA A 8 -8.66 3.53 -10.55
N ALA A 9 -8.12 2.34 -10.26
CA ALA A 9 -8.76 1.08 -10.63
C ALA A 9 -10.16 0.94 -10.00
N TYR A 10 -10.33 1.33 -8.73
CA TYR A 10 -11.66 1.35 -8.09
C TYR A 10 -12.63 2.33 -8.77
N ARG A 11 -12.14 3.49 -9.22
CA ARG A 11 -12.95 4.48 -9.93
C ARG A 11 -13.42 3.96 -11.27
N ASP A 12 -12.56 3.26 -12.00
CA ASP A 12 -12.92 2.63 -13.27
C ASP A 12 -14.06 1.63 -13.07
N LEU A 13 -14.03 0.81 -12.00
CA LEU A 13 -15.14 -0.11 -11.67
C LEU A 13 -16.45 0.59 -11.30
N LEU A 14 -16.38 1.77 -10.69
CA LEU A 14 -17.56 2.59 -10.42
C LEU A 14 -18.14 3.17 -11.71
N GLU A 15 -17.27 3.63 -12.61
CA GLU A 15 -17.66 4.20 -13.91
C GLU A 15 -18.24 3.15 -14.85
N THR A 16 -17.75 1.91 -14.83
CA THR A 16 -18.32 0.78 -15.59
C THR A 16 -19.57 0.19 -14.94
N GLY A 17 -19.84 0.50 -13.67
CA GLY A 17 -20.97 -0.03 -12.91
C GLY A 17 -20.78 -1.46 -12.41
N GLU A 18 -19.56 -2.01 -12.49
CA GLU A 18 -19.21 -3.31 -11.91
C GLU A 18 -19.29 -3.29 -10.38
N VAL A 19 -19.03 -2.13 -9.79
CA VAL A 19 -19.17 -1.89 -8.35
C VAL A 19 -20.18 -0.77 -8.12
N ARG A 20 -21.04 -0.94 -7.11
CA ARG A 20 -21.94 0.12 -6.65
C ARG A 20 -21.20 1.04 -5.68
N PRO A 21 -21.46 2.36 -5.69
CA PRO A 21 -20.86 3.28 -4.73
C PRO A 21 -21.04 2.82 -3.28
N ASP A 22 -19.94 2.72 -2.55
CA ASP A 22 -19.91 2.29 -1.16
C ASP A 22 -18.90 3.14 -0.37
N PRO A 23 -19.35 3.99 0.58
CA PRO A 23 -18.47 4.86 1.34
C PRO A 23 -17.38 4.14 2.13
N GLU A 24 -17.65 2.92 2.61
CA GLU A 24 -16.67 2.15 3.38
C GLU A 24 -15.57 1.60 2.48
N GLN A 25 -15.94 1.14 1.28
CA GLN A 25 -14.96 0.72 0.28
C GLN A 25 -14.12 1.90 -0.20
N ALA A 26 -14.75 3.05 -0.47
CA ALA A 26 -14.04 4.26 -0.86
C ALA A 26 -12.98 4.67 0.18
N LEU A 27 -13.35 4.66 1.47
CA LEU A 27 -12.40 4.93 2.55
C LEU A 27 -11.26 3.90 2.60
N ALA A 28 -11.55 2.61 2.44
CA ALA A 28 -10.53 1.57 2.41
C ALA A 28 -9.56 1.76 1.24
N VAL A 29 -10.08 2.09 0.05
CA VAL A 29 -9.31 2.38 -1.16
C VAL A 29 -8.41 3.61 -0.98
N GLU A 30 -8.90 4.67 -0.33
CA GLU A 30 -8.06 5.83 0.01
C GLU A 30 -6.87 5.45 0.91
N LYS A 31 -7.09 4.59 1.91
CA LYS A 31 -6.01 4.09 2.77
C LYS A 31 -5.01 3.24 1.99
N LEU A 32 -5.50 2.36 1.11
CA LEU A 32 -4.67 1.54 0.24
C LEU A 32 -3.86 2.40 -0.73
N GLN A 33 -4.44 3.46 -1.30
CA GLN A 33 -3.74 4.42 -2.15
C GLN A 33 -2.63 5.17 -1.40
N ALA A 34 -2.88 5.53 -0.13
CA ALA A 34 -1.86 6.14 0.71
C ALA A 34 -0.71 5.16 1.02
N LEU A 35 -1.04 3.87 1.21
CA LEU A 35 -0.04 2.82 1.41
C LEU A 35 0.79 2.58 0.15
N ASP A 36 0.16 2.53 -1.03
CA ASP A 36 0.83 2.47 -2.33
C ASP A 36 1.89 3.59 -2.46
N ALA A 37 1.46 4.85 -2.24
CA ALA A 37 2.37 6.00 -2.27
C ALA A 37 3.54 5.88 -1.25
N ALA A 38 3.27 5.35 -0.05
CA ALA A 38 4.30 5.12 0.96
C ALA A 38 5.29 4.01 0.55
N LEU A 39 4.82 2.97 -0.14
CA LEU A 39 5.63 1.84 -0.58
C LEU A 39 6.47 2.17 -1.83
N ALA A 40 5.95 2.98 -2.75
CA ALA A 40 6.64 3.36 -3.99
C ALA A 40 8.05 3.93 -3.74
N GLY A 41 8.20 4.74 -2.69
CA GLY A 41 9.47 5.33 -2.27
C GLY A 41 10.25 4.51 -1.23
N TYR A 42 9.69 3.44 -0.70
CA TYR A 42 10.29 2.70 0.40
C TYR A 42 11.44 1.80 -0.05
N ARG A 43 12.56 1.90 0.66
CA ARG A 43 13.72 1.03 0.51
C ARG A 43 14.11 0.50 1.88
N PRO A 44 13.87 -0.79 2.18
CA PRO A 44 14.25 -1.36 3.47
C PRO A 44 15.77 -1.27 3.62
N ALA A 45 16.22 -0.83 4.79
CA ALA A 45 17.65 -0.82 5.08
C ALA A 45 18.17 -2.25 5.15
N PRO A 46 19.40 -2.50 4.68
CA PRO A 46 20.02 -3.80 4.84
C PRO A 46 20.12 -4.15 6.33
N PRO A 47 20.01 -5.43 6.70
CA PRO A 47 20.14 -5.85 8.08
C PRO A 47 21.48 -5.35 8.66
N PRO A 48 21.53 -5.01 9.96
CA PRO A 48 22.73 -4.48 10.58
C PRO A 48 23.90 -5.47 10.39
N LYS A 49 25.01 -4.99 9.84
CA LYS A 49 26.22 -5.82 9.65
C LYS A 49 26.76 -6.22 11.02
N ARG A 50 26.83 -7.52 11.33
CA ARG A 50 27.46 -8.07 12.54
C ARG A 50 28.95 -8.34 12.32
N GLY A 51 29.77 -8.15 13.37
CA GLY A 51 31.20 -8.47 13.39
C GLY A 51 32.13 -7.27 13.22
N LEU A 52 33.45 -7.52 13.07
CA LEU A 52 34.50 -6.47 12.98
C LEU A 52 34.25 -5.42 11.88
N ARG A 53 33.42 -5.74 10.87
CA ARG A 53 32.95 -4.80 9.83
C ARG A 53 32.04 -3.67 10.35
N ALA A 54 31.47 -3.80 11.56
CA ALA A 54 30.68 -2.76 12.20
C ALA A 54 31.55 -1.62 12.79
N LEU A 55 32.82 -1.92 13.11
CA LEU A 55 33.75 -0.95 13.73
C LEU A 55 34.41 -0.02 12.70
N PHE A 56 34.42 -0.40 11.42
CA PHE A 56 35.02 0.38 10.32
C PHE A 56 33.97 0.97 9.34
N GLY A 57 32.69 0.82 9.65
CA GLY A 57 31.60 1.27 8.77
C GLY A 57 31.15 2.69 9.11
N ASN A 58 31.50 3.66 8.27
CA ASN A 58 30.94 5.01 8.32
C ASN A 58 29.40 4.97 8.37
N GLY A 59 28.85 5.83 9.24
CA GLY A 59 27.43 5.94 9.62
C GLY A 59 26.45 5.55 8.51
N GLY A 60 25.77 4.42 8.72
CA GLY A 60 24.71 3.97 7.84
C GLY A 60 23.61 5.01 7.76
N LYS A 61 23.16 5.32 6.53
CA LYS A 61 21.96 6.13 6.27
C LYS A 61 20.84 5.66 7.21
N GLN A 62 20.25 6.59 7.96
CA GLN A 62 19.10 6.29 8.81
C GLN A 62 18.04 5.59 7.95
N ALA A 63 17.69 4.37 8.35
CA ALA A 63 16.67 3.59 7.69
C ALA A 63 15.36 4.40 7.73
N GLN A 64 14.69 4.55 6.58
CA GLN A 64 13.31 5.05 6.61
C GLN A 64 12.47 4.08 7.45
N PRO A 65 11.61 4.58 8.36
CA PRO A 65 10.73 3.71 9.11
C PRO A 65 9.82 2.93 8.15
N ALA A 66 9.62 1.65 8.43
CA ALA A 66 8.76 0.81 7.60
C ALA A 66 7.34 1.38 7.54
N PRO A 67 6.72 1.45 6.34
CA PRO A 67 5.32 1.79 6.21
C PRO A 67 4.45 0.87 7.05
N LYS A 68 3.41 1.41 7.70
CA LYS A 68 2.47 0.61 8.48
C LYS A 68 1.54 -0.15 7.53
N GLY A 69 1.32 -1.42 7.81
CA GLY A 69 0.31 -2.21 7.10
C GLY A 69 -1.12 -1.80 7.47
N ILE A 70 -2.07 -2.21 6.65
CA ILE A 70 -3.51 -1.98 6.84
C ILE A 70 -4.19 -3.32 7.14
N TYR A 71 -5.05 -3.34 8.17
CA TYR A 71 -5.94 -4.46 8.46
C TYR A 71 -7.37 -4.06 8.11
N ILE A 72 -7.99 -4.79 7.17
CA ILE A 72 -9.36 -4.53 6.72
C ILE A 72 -10.30 -5.58 7.32
N HIS A 73 -11.37 -5.12 7.97
CA HIS A 73 -12.42 -5.97 8.54
C HIS A 73 -13.81 -5.46 8.14
N GLY A 74 -14.83 -6.30 8.28
CA GLY A 74 -16.21 -5.97 7.93
C GLY A 74 -17.00 -7.21 7.54
N GLU A 75 -18.30 -7.04 7.33
CA GLU A 75 -19.24 -8.13 7.02
C GLU A 75 -18.84 -8.93 5.76
N VAL A 76 -19.28 -10.18 5.69
CA VAL A 76 -19.04 -11.07 4.54
C VAL A 76 -19.73 -10.48 3.30
N GLY A 77 -19.09 -10.60 2.14
CA GLY A 77 -19.66 -10.12 0.86
C GLY A 77 -19.50 -8.62 0.59
N ARG A 78 -18.84 -7.85 1.47
CA ARG A 78 -18.62 -6.39 1.30
C ARG A 78 -17.43 -6.03 0.39
N GLY A 79 -16.89 -6.98 -0.38
CA GLY A 79 -15.83 -6.71 -1.37
C GLY A 79 -14.41 -6.54 -0.83
N LYS A 80 -14.13 -6.90 0.43
CA LYS A 80 -12.78 -6.74 1.03
C LYS A 80 -11.65 -7.42 0.24
N SER A 81 -11.87 -8.64 -0.25
CA SER A 81 -10.87 -9.35 -1.06
C SER A 81 -10.65 -8.65 -2.39
N MET A 82 -11.71 -8.24 -3.08
CA MET A 82 -11.62 -7.47 -4.32
C MET A 82 -10.80 -6.18 -4.13
N LEU A 83 -10.96 -5.46 -3.02
CA LEU A 83 -10.13 -4.28 -2.74
C LEU A 83 -8.64 -4.63 -2.57
N MET A 84 -8.33 -5.78 -1.97
CA MET A 84 -6.95 -6.27 -1.87
C MET A 84 -6.39 -6.70 -3.22
N ASP A 85 -7.22 -7.32 -4.07
CA ASP A 85 -6.83 -7.72 -5.43
C ASP A 85 -6.49 -6.46 -6.26
N LEU A 86 -7.35 -5.43 -6.23
CA LEU A 86 -7.08 -4.15 -6.88
C LEU A 86 -5.78 -3.49 -6.38
N PHE A 87 -5.54 -3.52 -5.07
CA PHE A 87 -4.30 -3.00 -4.51
C PHE A 87 -3.09 -3.78 -5.02
N PHE A 88 -3.14 -5.11 -5.02
CA PHE A 88 -2.03 -5.93 -5.47
C PHE A 88 -1.72 -5.77 -6.97
N GLU A 89 -2.75 -5.61 -7.80
CA GLU A 89 -2.61 -5.49 -9.25
C GLU A 89 -2.14 -4.10 -9.71
N HIS A 90 -2.47 -3.05 -8.95
CA HIS A 90 -2.29 -1.67 -9.40
C HIS A 90 -1.33 -0.80 -8.56
N ALA A 91 -0.83 -1.29 -7.42
CA ALA A 91 0.22 -0.63 -6.63
C ALA A 91 1.65 -0.88 -7.19
#